data_AF-A0A365PF86-F1
#
_entry.id   AF-A0A365PF86-F1
#
_cell.length_a   1.000
_cell.length_b   1.000
_cell.length_c   1.000
_cell.angle_alpha   90.00
_cell.angle_beta   90.00
_cell.angle_gamma   90.00
#
_symmetry.space_group_name_H-M   'P 1'
#
loop_
_entity.id
_entity.type
_entity.pdbx_description
1 polymer ?
#
loop_
_entity_poly.entity_id
_entity_poly.type
_entity_poly.pdbx_seq_one_letter_code
_entity_poly.pdbx_strand_id
1 'polypeptide(L)'
;MNLWQLFIKVRPFVKPYRLLVIITLILTLIGALTAQVNALTLQYAVDQINRLVEAGDGLAQDWHILVTISVILLSKEIISTLIQFGQKLFGERLRIMVSQDVAQAIIEKFLTYRLSFFTQDDNQAGKLQTRIDRGIGSITRLIQIFFIDILPLFSSAILALGLMFYANFWIGLGLVEN
;
A
#
# COMPACT_ATOMS: atom_id res chain seq x y z
N MET A 1 12.00 -20.01 2.39
CA MET A 1 12.78 -18.80 2.74
C MET A 1 11.95 -17.99 3.72
N ASN A 2 12.54 -17.53 4.83
CA ASN A 2 11.80 -16.88 5.91
C ASN A 2 11.57 -15.39 5.57
N LEU A 3 10.37 -14.84 5.83
CA LEU A 3 10.01 -13.43 5.56
C LEU A 3 11.03 -12.44 6.14
N TRP A 4 11.64 -12.80 7.27
CA TRP A 4 12.69 -12.03 7.94
C TRP A 4 13.98 -11.89 7.12
N GLN A 5 14.39 -12.95 6.42
CA GLN A 5 15.59 -12.92 5.56
C GLN A 5 15.36 -12.09 4.30
N LEU A 6 14.11 -12.05 3.83
CA LEU A 6 13.66 -11.23 2.70
C LEU A 6 13.74 -9.74 3.07
N PHE A 7 13.30 -9.38 4.28
CA PHE A 7 13.37 -8.02 4.83
C PHE A 7 14.81 -7.53 5.01
N ILE A 8 15.70 -8.37 5.55
CA ILE A 8 17.12 -8.03 5.75
C ILE A 8 17.84 -7.76 4.42
N LYS A 9 17.53 -8.52 3.36
CA LYS A 9 18.15 -8.34 2.04
C LYS A 9 17.69 -7.07 1.31
N VAL A 10 16.48 -6.59 1.60
CA VAL A 10 15.90 -5.40 0.94
C VAL A 10 16.27 -4.10 1.66
N ARG A 11 16.40 -4.14 2.99
CA ARG A 11 16.76 -2.99 3.85
C ARG A 11 17.93 -2.12 3.34
N PRO A 12 19.08 -2.66 2.86
CA PRO A 12 20.19 -1.83 2.38
C PRO A 12 19.87 -1.04 1.10
N PHE A 13 19.00 -1.54 0.23
CA PHE A 13 18.65 -0.88 -1.05
C PHE A 13 17.57 0.20 -0.91
N VAL A 14 16.81 0.17 0.18
CA VAL A 14 15.77 1.17 0.50
C VAL A 14 16.35 2.36 1.27
N LYS A 15 17.51 2.19 1.93
CA LYS A 15 18.19 3.23 2.71
C LYS A 15 18.46 4.57 1.99
N PRO A 16 18.82 4.62 0.69
CA PRO A 16 19.00 5.89 0.00
C PRO A 16 17.68 6.63 -0.27
N TYR A 17 16.56 5.91 -0.32
CA TYR A 17 15.24 6.46 -0.66
C TYR A 17 14.30 6.62 0.55
N ARG A 18 14.86 6.78 1.76
CA ARG A 18 14.07 6.92 3.01
C ARG A 18 13.00 8.00 2.93
N LEU A 19 13.27 9.11 2.25
CA LEU A 19 12.31 10.20 2.11
C LEU A 19 11.09 9.78 1.28
N LEU A 20 11.30 9.08 0.16
CA LEU A 20 10.21 8.54 -0.66
C LEU A 20 9.41 7.48 0.09
N VAL A 21 10.09 6.65 0.90
CA VAL A 21 9.48 5.63 1.74
C VAL A 21 8.62 6.27 2.84
N ILE A 22 9.11 7.33 3.48
CA ILE A 22 8.34 8.07 4.49
C ILE A 22 7.12 8.73 3.84
N ILE A 23 7.28 9.37 2.68
CA ILE A 23 6.16 9.98 1.95
C ILE A 23 5.11 8.92 1.58
N THR A 24 5.53 7.77 1.04
CA THR A 24 4.60 6.67 0.71
C THR A 24 3.95 6.07 1.95
N LEU A 25 4.66 5.93 3.07
CA LEU A 25 4.11 5.48 4.35
C LEU A 25 3.07 6.46 4.90
N ILE A 26 3.35 7.77 4.87
CA ILE A 26 2.40 8.80 5.31
C ILE A 26 1.16 8.78 4.43
N LEU A 27 1.34 8.77 3.11
CA LEU A 27 0.23 8.64 2.16
C LEU A 27 -0.55 7.34 2.41
N THR A 28 0.13 6.24 2.73
CA THR A 28 -0.48 4.95 3.09
C THR A 28 -1.36 5.07 4.31
N LEU A 29 -0.86 5.68 5.38
CA LEU A 29 -1.63 5.89 6.61
C LEU A 29 -2.85 6.77 6.35
N ILE A 30 -2.69 7.89 5.63
CA ILE A 30 -3.80 8.79 5.30
C ILE A 30 -4.83 8.05 4.42
N GLY A 31 -4.37 7.26 3.44
CA GLY A 31 -5.24 6.48 2.56
C GLY A 31 -6.05 5.42 3.31
N ALA A 32 -5.40 4.70 4.22
CA ALA A 32 -6.07 3.72 5.07
C ALA A 32 -7.10 4.35 6.02
N LEU A 33 -6.82 5.55 6.56
CA LEU A 33 -7.81 6.32 7.31
C LEU A 33 -8.98 6.74 6.43
N THR A 34 -8.70 7.22 5.22
CA THR A 34 -9.73 7.64 4.25
C THR A 34 -10.62 6.46 3.82
N ALA A 35 -10.08 5.25 3.74
CA ALA A 35 -10.85 4.05 3.43
C ALA A 35 -11.92 3.75 4.51
N GLN A 36 -11.64 4.10 5.76
CA GLN A 36 -12.56 3.87 6.88
C GLN A 36 -13.72 4.87 6.93
N VAL A 37 -13.55 6.04 6.30
CA VAL A 37 -14.61 7.05 6.17
C VAL A 37 -15.84 6.50 5.44
N ASN A 38 -15.68 5.50 4.56
CA ASN A 38 -16.81 4.86 3.89
C ASN A 38 -17.78 4.22 4.87
N ALA A 39 -17.27 3.41 5.81
CA ALA A 39 -18.09 2.72 6.79
C ALA A 39 -18.75 3.70 7.75
N LEU A 40 -18.00 4.71 8.20
CA LEU A 40 -18.52 5.76 9.08
C LEU A 40 -19.60 6.61 8.41
N THR A 41 -19.41 6.96 7.13
CA THR A 41 -20.41 7.72 6.37
C THR A 41 -21.69 6.91 6.17
N LEU A 42 -21.57 5.60 5.91
CA LEU A 42 -22.74 4.71 5.79
C LEU A 42 -23.50 4.62 7.11
N GLN A 43 -22.81 4.41 8.23
CA GLN A 43 -23.43 4.40 9.55
C GLN A 43 -24.14 5.73 9.83
N TYR A 44 -23.47 6.86 9.60
CA TYR A 44 -24.06 8.18 9.79
C TYR A 44 -25.29 8.41 8.90
N ALA A 45 -25.25 7.93 7.65
CA ALA A 45 -26.38 8.01 6.74
C ALA A 45 -27.58 7.19 7.25
N VAL A 46 -27.35 5.95 7.67
CA VAL A 46 -28.39 5.08 8.23
C VAL A 46 -28.97 5.66 9.52
N ASP A 47 -28.12 6.14 10.42
CA ASP A 47 -28.55 6.72 11.70
C ASP A 47 -29.39 7.99 11.50
N GLN A 48 -29.00 8.86 10.56
CA GLN A 48 -29.78 10.06 10.23
C GLN A 48 -31.13 9.70 9.58
N ILE A 49 -31.14 8.75 8.64
CA ILE A 49 -32.38 8.28 8.02
C ILE A 49 -33.31 7.67 9.08
N ASN A 50 -32.81 6.86 10.00
CA ASN A 50 -33.60 6.25 11.07
C ASN A 50 -34.21 7.31 12.00
N ARG A 51 -33.44 8.33 12.41
CA ARG A 51 -33.94 9.43 13.24
C ARG A 51 -35.06 10.22 12.56
N LEU A 52 -34.97 10.42 11.24
CA LEU A 52 -36.00 11.11 10.46
C LEU A 52 -37.29 10.30 10.38
N VAL A 53 -37.16 8.99 10.15
CA VAL A 53 -38.29 8.06 10.13
C VAL A 53 -38.98 7.98 11.50
N GLU A 54 -38.21 7.97 12.59
CA GLU A 54 -38.74 7.99 13.97
C GLU A 54 -39.41 9.33 14.34
N ALA A 55 -38.92 10.45 13.81
CA ALA A 55 -39.50 11.78 14.02
C ALA A 55 -40.80 12.03 13.24
N GLY A 56 -41.15 11.15 12.28
CA GLY A 56 -42.37 11.27 11.48
C GLY A 56 -42.33 12.35 10.40
N ASP A 57 -41.20 13.06 10.25
CA ASP A 57 -40.98 14.03 9.19
C ASP A 57 -40.63 13.30 7.89
N GLY A 58 -41.44 13.52 6.85
CA GLY A 58 -41.24 12.88 5.55
C GLY A 58 -39.92 13.29 4.90
N LEU A 59 -39.33 12.36 4.12
CA LEU A 59 -38.09 12.54 3.33
C LEU A 59 -38.07 13.82 2.44
N ALA A 60 -39.22 14.45 2.21
CA ALA A 60 -39.35 15.68 1.45
C ALA A 60 -38.86 16.94 2.20
N GLN A 61 -38.82 16.93 3.53
CA GLN A 61 -38.42 18.07 4.35
C GLN A 61 -36.88 18.23 4.41
N ASP A 62 -36.11 17.17 4.10
CA ASP A 62 -34.68 17.08 4.42
C ASP A 62 -33.76 16.68 3.25
N TRP A 63 -33.99 17.28 2.07
CA TRP A 63 -33.06 17.19 0.93
C TRP A 63 -31.62 17.61 1.31
N HIS A 64 -31.46 18.46 2.33
CA HIS A 64 -30.18 18.90 2.84
C HIS A 64 -29.34 17.77 3.41
N ILE A 65 -29.93 16.74 4.02
CA ILE A 65 -29.20 15.60 4.58
C ILE A 65 -28.63 14.74 3.45
N LEU A 66 -29.44 14.46 2.42
CA LEU A 66 -29.01 13.72 1.23
C LEU A 66 -27.89 14.45 0.48
N VAL A 67 -28.00 15.78 0.33
CA VAL A 67 -26.96 16.59 -0.32
C VAL A 67 -25.71 16.65 0.52
N THR A 68 -25.81 16.78 1.84
CA THR A 68 -24.65 16.78 2.74
C THR A 68 -23.89 15.45 2.68
N ILE A 69 -24.59 14.32 2.75
CA ILE A 69 -23.98 12.97 2.63
C ILE A 69 -23.34 12.80 1.25
N SER A 70 -24.03 13.22 0.19
CA SER A 70 -23.51 13.12 -1.18
C SER A 70 -22.23 13.95 -1.37
N VAL A 71 -22.21 15.18 -0.85
CA VAL A 71 -21.03 16.06 -0.88
C VAL A 71 -19.87 15.46 -0.07
N ILE A 72 -20.15 14.90 1.11
CA ILE A 72 -19.12 14.23 1.93
C ILE A 72 -18.54 13.02 1.19
N LEU A 73 -19.39 12.15 0.62
CA LEU A 73 -18.94 10.98 -0.14
C LEU A 73 -18.13 11.37 -1.38
N LEU A 74 -18.60 12.35 -2.16
CA LEU A 74 -17.89 12.85 -3.33
C LEU A 74 -16.53 13.45 -2.96
N SER A 75 -16.51 14.32 -1.95
CA SER A 75 -15.27 14.96 -1.48
C SER A 75 -14.26 13.91 -0.99
N LYS A 76 -14.73 12.93 -0.22
CA LYS A 76 -13.92 11.80 0.24
C LYS A 76 -13.39 10.98 -0.93
N GLU A 77 -14.17 10.76 -1.98
CA GLU A 77 -13.75 9.95 -3.12
C GLU A 77 -12.66 10.66 -3.95
N ILE A 78 -12.77 11.98 -4.10
CA ILE A 78 -11.74 12.82 -4.71
C ILE A 78 -10.44 12.72 -3.88
N ILE A 79 -10.51 12.91 -2.56
CA ILE A 79 -9.34 12.82 -1.67
C ILE A 79 -8.71 11.42 -1.72
N SER A 80 -9.54 10.37 -1.64
CA SER A 80 -9.12 8.97 -1.74
C SER A 80 -8.37 8.71 -3.05
N THR A 81 -8.91 9.17 -4.17
CA THR A 81 -8.30 9.01 -5.49
C THR A 81 -6.96 9.74 -5.58
N LEU A 82 -6.86 10.96 -5.05
CA LEU A 82 -5.62 11.73 -5.02
C LEU A 82 -4.54 11.03 -4.17
N ILE A 83 -4.91 10.48 -3.02
CA ILE A 83 -3.99 9.74 -2.15
C ILE A 83 -3.51 8.47 -2.86
N GLN A 84 -4.42 7.68 -3.43
CA GLN A 84 -4.06 6.45 -4.16
C GLN A 84 -3.15 6.76 -5.35
N PHE A 85 -3.44 7.84 -6.09
CA PHE A 85 -2.58 8.31 -7.17
C PHE A 85 -1.18 8.68 -6.65
N GLY A 86 -1.09 9.43 -5.55
CA GLY A 86 0.18 9.78 -4.92
C GLY A 86 0.97 8.55 -4.51
N GLN A 87 0.35 7.61 -3.79
CA GLN A 87 0.98 6.35 -3.38
C GLN A 87 1.54 5.58 -4.59
N LYS A 88 0.74 5.45 -5.65
CA LYS A 88 1.15 4.75 -6.88
C LYS A 88 2.30 5.47 -7.57
N LEU A 89 2.24 6.79 -7.70
CA LEU A 89 3.28 7.61 -8.33
C LEU A 89 4.61 7.50 -7.58
N PHE A 90 4.60 7.69 -6.26
CA PHE A 90 5.82 7.65 -5.46
C PHE A 90 6.36 6.23 -5.29
N GLY A 91 5.48 5.23 -5.13
CA GLY A 91 5.87 3.82 -5.05
C GLY A 91 6.50 3.32 -6.36
N GLU A 92 5.94 3.72 -7.50
CA GLU A 92 6.49 3.38 -8.82
C GLU A 92 7.83 4.07 -9.08
N ARG A 93 7.94 5.36 -8.73
CA ARG A 93 9.22 6.10 -8.81
C ARG A 93 10.30 5.43 -7.96
N LEU A 94 9.97 5.04 -6.73
CA LEU A 94 10.88 4.29 -5.84
C LEU A 94 11.33 2.97 -6.50
N ARG A 95 10.39 2.22 -7.08
CA ARG A 95 10.67 0.95 -7.77
C ARG A 95 11.70 1.14 -8.88
N ILE A 96 11.49 2.13 -9.76
CA ILE A 96 12.37 2.38 -10.91
C ILE A 96 13.78 2.75 -10.45
N MET A 97 13.88 3.69 -9.51
CA MET A 97 15.18 4.18 -9.03
C MET A 97 15.98 3.08 -8.32
N VAL A 98 15.35 2.29 -7.45
CA VAL A 98 16.03 1.16 -6.81
C VAL A 98 16.41 0.09 -7.83
N SER A 99 15.59 -0.16 -8.85
CA SER A 99 15.93 -1.10 -9.92
C SER A 99 17.19 -0.70 -10.67
N GLN A 100 17.33 0.59 -10.97
CA GLN A 100 18.50 1.13 -11.67
C GLN A 100 19.75 0.99 -10.80
N ASP A 101 19.68 1.36 -9.53
CA ASP A 101 20.81 1.25 -8.60
C ASP A 101 21.25 -0.20 -8.39
N VAL A 102 20.30 -1.13 -8.25
CA VAL A 102 20.58 -2.56 -8.11
C VAL A 102 21.27 -3.09 -9.37
N ALA A 103 20.77 -2.71 -10.56
CA ALA A 103 21.38 -3.11 -11.82
C ALA A 103 22.82 -2.60 -11.93
N GLN A 104 23.02 -1.30 -11.65
CA GLN A 104 24.33 -0.66 -11.69
C GLN A 104 25.32 -1.34 -10.74
N ALA A 105 24.94 -1.58 -9.49
CA ALA A 105 25.80 -2.22 -8.49
C ALA A 105 26.18 -3.66 -8.89
N ILE A 106 25.26 -4.40 -9.52
CA ILE A 106 25.54 -5.76 -9.99
C ILE A 106 26.47 -5.74 -11.20
N ILE A 107 26.29 -4.80 -12.13
CA ILE A 107 27.16 -4.62 -13.30
C ILE A 107 28.58 -4.25 -12.85
N GLU A 108 28.72 -3.28 -11.94
CA GLU A 108 30.02 -2.89 -11.39
C GLU A 108 30.71 -4.08 -10.70
N LYS A 109 29.96 -4.86 -9.91
CA LYS A 109 30.51 -6.06 -9.28
C LYS A 109 30.91 -7.12 -10.30
N PHE A 110 30.11 -7.31 -11.34
CA PHE A 110 30.37 -8.26 -12.42
C PHE A 110 31.68 -7.93 -13.15
N LEU A 111 31.93 -6.65 -13.43
CA LEU A 111 33.17 -6.19 -14.08
C LEU A 111 34.43 -6.43 -13.23
N THR A 112 34.29 -6.64 -11.91
CA THR A 112 35.43 -6.99 -11.04
C THR A 112 35.80 -8.47 -11.05
N TYR A 113 35.04 -9.34 -11.73
CA TYR A 113 35.34 -10.76 -11.77
C TYR A 113 36.53 -11.10 -12.69
N ARG A 114 37.30 -12.10 -12.27
CA ARG A 114 38.47 -12.59 -13.02
C ARG A 114 38.01 -13.35 -14.27
N LEU A 115 38.78 -13.30 -15.36
CA LEU A 115 38.48 -14.06 -16.59
C LEU A 115 38.27 -15.57 -16.35
N SER A 116 38.97 -16.15 -15.38
CA SER A 116 38.80 -17.56 -14.98
C SER A 116 37.41 -17.91 -14.44
N PHE A 117 36.66 -16.92 -13.98
CA PHE A 117 35.27 -17.09 -13.57
C PHE A 117 34.38 -17.33 -14.79
N PHE A 118 34.61 -16.61 -15.89
CA PHE A 118 33.81 -16.68 -17.13
C PHE A 118 34.10 -17.91 -18.00
N THR A 119 35.21 -18.61 -17.74
CA THR A 119 35.58 -19.84 -18.46
C THR A 119 34.98 -21.10 -17.85
N GLN A 120 34.27 -21.01 -16.72
CA GLN A 120 33.56 -22.15 -16.13
C GLN A 120 32.24 -22.41 -16.88
N ASP A 121 31.85 -23.67 -17.08
CA ASP A 121 30.65 -24.06 -17.84
C ASP A 121 29.34 -23.48 -17.32
N ASP A 122 29.29 -23.17 -16.02
CA ASP A 122 28.13 -22.52 -15.41
C ASP A 122 28.14 -20.99 -15.65
N ASN A 123 29.30 -20.39 -15.83
CA ASN A 123 29.50 -18.95 -15.96
C ASN A 123 29.68 -18.50 -17.42
N GLN A 124 29.06 -19.23 -18.35
CA GLN A 124 28.97 -18.79 -19.73
C GLN A 124 28.21 -17.46 -19.82
N ALA A 125 28.65 -16.55 -20.68
CA ALA A 125 28.15 -15.17 -20.76
C ALA A 125 26.61 -15.09 -20.84
N GLY A 126 25.97 -15.92 -21.68
CA GLY A 126 24.50 -15.94 -21.82
C GLY A 126 23.76 -16.43 -20.57
N LYS A 127 24.30 -17.41 -19.84
CA LYS A 127 23.71 -17.91 -18.58
C LYS A 127 23.85 -16.88 -17.45
N LEU A 128 24.98 -16.18 -17.41
CA LEU A 128 25.23 -15.11 -16.44
C LEU A 128 24.36 -13.89 -16.70
N GLN A 129 24.26 -13.43 -17.95
CA GLN A 129 23.37 -12.35 -18.35
C GLN A 129 21.93 -12.65 -17.92
N THR A 130 21.45 -13.85 -18.24
CA THR A 130 20.09 -14.27 -17.86
C THR A 130 19.90 -14.29 -16.33
N ARG A 131 20.89 -14.73 -15.55
CA ARG A 131 20.83 -14.73 -14.08
C ARG A 131 20.83 -13.32 -13.51
N ILE A 132 21.63 -12.42 -14.06
CA ILE A 132 21.72 -11.02 -13.64
C ILE A 132 20.40 -10.31 -13.94
N ASP A 133 19.88 -10.43 -15.16
CA ASP A 133 18.62 -9.81 -15.57
C ASP A 133 17.45 -10.32 -14.72
N ARG A 134 17.36 -11.65 -14.52
CA ARG A 134 16.33 -12.25 -13.65
C ARG A 134 16.52 -11.86 -12.19
N GLY A 135 17.76 -11.73 -11.73
CA GLY A 135 18.10 -11.34 -10.36
C GLY A 135 17.68 -9.90 -10.05
N ILE A 136 18.06 -8.97 -10.91
CA ILE A 136 17.64 -7.55 -10.86
C ILE A 136 16.11 -7.48 -10.90
N GLY A 137 15.49 -8.14 -11.89
CA GLY A 137 14.04 -8.13 -12.04
C GLY A 137 13.31 -8.69 -10.81
N SER A 138 13.83 -9.76 -10.20
CA SER A 138 13.26 -10.33 -8.98
C SER A 138 13.36 -9.39 -7.77
N ILE A 139 14.52 -8.73 -7.58
CA ILE A 139 14.72 -7.76 -6.49
C ILE A 139 13.79 -6.56 -6.67
N THR A 140 13.70 -6.02 -7.88
CA THR A 140 12.81 -4.88 -8.19
C THR A 140 11.35 -5.24 -7.97
N ARG A 141 10.90 -6.42 -8.43
CA ARG A 141 9.54 -6.90 -8.21
C ARG A 141 9.22 -7.10 -6.74
N LEU A 142 10.18 -7.58 -5.95
CA LEU A 142 10.01 -7.75 -4.51
C LEU A 142 9.77 -6.39 -3.83
N ILE A 143 10.61 -5.40 -4.12
CA ILE A 143 10.44 -4.03 -3.59
C ILE A 143 9.06 -3.49 -3.95
N GLN A 144 8.62 -3.69 -5.19
CA GLN A 144 7.28 -3.32 -5.64
C GLN A 144 6.19 -3.97 -4.79
N ILE A 145 6.19 -5.30 -4.70
CA ILE A 145 5.17 -6.06 -3.94
C ILE A 145 5.14 -5.60 -2.49
N PHE A 146 6.31 -5.34 -1.90
CA PHE A 146 6.38 -4.92 -0.51
C PHE A 146 5.77 -3.53 -0.29
N PHE A 147 6.20 -2.52 -1.06
CA PHE A 147 5.79 -1.12 -0.82
C PHE A 147 4.46 -0.74 -1.43
N ILE A 148 4.09 -1.30 -2.59
CA ILE A 148 2.86 -0.94 -3.30
C ILE A 148 1.68 -1.81 -2.85
N ASP A 149 1.94 -3.08 -2.50
CA ASP A 149 0.85 -4.03 -2.20
C ASP A 149 0.79 -4.38 -0.70
N ILE A 150 1.84 -4.99 -0.15
CA ILE A 150 1.81 -5.55 1.22
C ILE A 150 1.69 -4.46 2.27
N LEU A 151 2.51 -3.41 2.20
CA LEU A 151 2.56 -2.38 3.23
C LEU A 151 1.25 -1.58 3.34
N PRO A 152 0.60 -1.17 2.23
CA PRO A 152 -0.73 -0.58 2.27
C PRO A 152 -1.81 -1.51 2.81
N LEU A 153 -1.80 -2.77 2.38
CA LEU A 153 -2.77 -3.76 2.85
C LEU A 153 -2.63 -3.99 4.36
N PHE A 154 -1.41 -4.12 4.85
CA PHE A 154 -1.12 -4.32 6.27
C PHE A 154 -1.50 -3.11 7.12
N SER A 155 -1.17 -1.89 6.66
CA SER A 155 -1.58 -0.65 7.33
C SER A 155 -3.10 -0.51 7.39
N SER A 156 -3.80 -0.85 6.31
CA SER A 156 -5.25 -0.80 6.23
C SER A 156 -5.89 -1.82 7.16
N ALA A 157 -5.37 -3.04 7.21
CA ALA A 157 -5.85 -4.09 8.11
C ALA A 157 -5.68 -3.71 9.58
N ILE A 158 -4.53 -3.17 9.98
CA ILE A 158 -4.29 -2.73 11.37
C ILE A 158 -5.25 -1.61 11.75
N LEU A 159 -5.43 -0.61 10.88
CA LEU A 159 -6.36 0.48 11.17
C LEU A 159 -7.80 -0.01 11.23
N ALA A 160 -8.21 -0.88 10.30
CA ALA A 160 -9.54 -1.48 10.30
C ALA A 160 -9.80 -2.24 11.59
N LEU A 161 -8.91 -3.15 11.98
CA LEU A 161 -9.00 -3.87 13.24
C LEU A 161 -9.05 -2.91 14.44
N GLY A 162 -8.17 -1.90 14.46
CA GLY A 162 -8.16 -0.89 15.53
C GLY A 162 -9.49 -0.16 15.68
N LEU A 163 -10.11 0.28 14.57
CA LEU A 163 -11.43 0.90 14.62
C LEU A 163 -12.54 -0.08 14.98
N MET A 164 -12.49 -1.33 14.51
CA MET A 164 -13.47 -2.36 14.89
C MET A 164 -13.42 -2.62 16.40
N PHE A 165 -12.23 -2.79 16.97
CA PHE A 165 -12.07 -2.96 18.43
C PHE A 165 -12.47 -1.71 19.22
N TYR A 166 -12.24 -0.51 18.68
CA TYR A 166 -12.67 0.74 19.31
C TYR A 166 -14.19 0.91 19.28
N ALA A 167 -14.85 0.59 18.16
CA ALA A 167 -16.29 0.75 18.00
C ALA A 167 -17.06 -0.28 18.83
N ASN A 168 -16.66 -1.55 18.80
CA ASN A 168 -17.24 -2.59 19.65
C ASN A 168 -16.27 -3.78 19.77
N PHE A 169 -15.82 -4.05 20.99
CA PHE A 169 -14.89 -5.13 21.30
C PHE A 169 -15.40 -6.51 20.83
N TRP A 170 -16.72 -6.74 20.89
CA TRP A 170 -17.36 -8.00 20.47
C TRP A 170 -17.40 -8.17 18.95
N ILE A 171 -17.67 -7.08 18.21
CA ILE A 171 -17.63 -7.06 16.74
C ILE A 171 -16.19 -7.29 16.25
N GLY A 172 -15.19 -6.73 16.93
CA GLY A 172 -13.76 -6.95 16.62
C GLY A 172 -13.28 -8.38 16.83
N LEU A 173 -13.90 -9.12 17.76
CA LEU A 173 -13.64 -10.54 18.01
C LEU A 173 -14.38 -11.49 17.05
N GLY A 174 -15.27 -10.95 16.21
CA GLY A 174 -16.15 -11.73 15.34
C GLY A 174 -17.32 -12.41 16.08
N LEU A 175 -17.56 -12.04 17.34
CA LEU A 175 -18.69 -12.51 18.14
C LEU A 175 -19.82 -11.49 18.01
N VAL A 176 -20.56 -11.60 16.92
CA VAL A 176 -21.87 -10.93 16.80
C VAL A 176 -22.88 -11.86 17.48
N GLU A 177 -23.33 -11.50 18.69
CA GLU A 177 -24.55 -12.09 19.25
C GLU A 177 -25.73 -11.66 18.35
N ASN A 178 -26.48 -12.67 17.89
CA ASN A 178 -27.76 -12.49 17.19
C ASN A 178 -28.80 -11.86 18.11
#